data_AF-A0A1G3Q8S3-F1
#
_entry.id   AF-A0A1G3Q8S3-F1
#
_cell.length_a   1.000
_cell.length_b   1.000
_cell.length_c   1.000
_cell.angle_alpha   90.00
_cell.angle_beta   90.00
_cell.angle_gamma   90.00
#
_symmetry.space_group_name_H-M   'P 1'
#
loop_
_entity.id
_entity.type
_entity.pdbx_description
1 polymer ?
#
loop_
_entity_poly.entity_id
_entity_poly.type
_entity_poly.pdbx_seq_one_letter_code
_entity_poly.pdbx_strand_id
1 'polypeptide(L)'
;MKKRTHYVIDKKYQLRTAFSIIGTVILITAVILGAITASVVYNNIRLNWNNERIDNIYKIENSIFSLLSSTPSPSDQALKKAIEESSEKHDANMATLDTIIAYNNRIIAYNKFLLIAILFIVMAECALLFIFLIRRTHRVSGPIHVMSNFMKDIIEGREPALRPLRKKDELKDFYELFKQMLSALEYREKKKP
;
A
#
# COMPACT_ATOMS: atom_id res chain seq x y z
N MET A 1 3.26 40.74 -4.22
CA MET A 1 2.40 40.15 -3.15
C MET A 1 3.04 38.86 -2.66
N LYS A 2 3.65 38.84 -1.46
CA LYS A 2 4.33 37.65 -0.90
C LYS A 2 3.33 36.50 -0.72
N LYS A 3 3.57 35.38 -1.39
CA LYS A 3 2.77 34.14 -1.34
C LYS A 3 2.77 33.64 0.11
N ARG A 4 1.61 33.64 0.77
CA ARG A 4 1.46 33.16 2.17
C ARG A 4 1.61 31.63 2.20
N THR A 5 2.81 31.13 2.46
CA THR A 5 3.23 29.72 2.30
C THR A 5 3.17 28.87 3.58
N HIS A 6 2.54 29.31 4.67
CA HIS A 6 2.36 28.45 5.85
C HIS A 6 1.15 27.53 5.69
N TYR A 7 1.44 26.25 5.44
CA TYR A 7 0.46 25.18 5.25
C TYR A 7 -0.02 24.53 6.54
N VAL A 8 0.73 24.71 7.62
CA VAL A 8 0.38 24.20 8.94
C VAL A 8 0.07 25.38 9.83
N ILE A 9 -1.22 25.59 10.09
CA ILE A 9 -1.73 26.74 10.86
C ILE A 9 -2.14 26.25 12.25
N ASP A 10 -2.94 25.20 12.32
CA ASP A 10 -3.28 24.51 13.57
C ASP A 10 -2.64 23.11 13.59
N LYS A 11 -1.40 23.04 14.07
CA LYS A 11 -0.63 21.78 14.17
C LYS A 11 -1.41 20.71 14.95
N LYS A 12 -2.08 21.09 16.03
CA LYS A 12 -2.72 20.15 16.95
C LYS A 12 -3.94 19.51 16.29
N TYR A 13 -4.82 20.31 15.70
CA TYR A 13 -6.00 19.79 15.00
C TYR A 13 -5.61 19.02 13.73
N GLN A 14 -4.71 19.58 12.90
CA GLN A 14 -4.33 18.96 11.64
C GLN A 14 -3.64 17.60 11.81
N LEU A 15 -2.69 17.51 12.74
CA LEU A 15 -1.99 16.26 13.00
C LEU A 15 -2.91 15.25 13.69
N ARG A 16 -3.74 15.67 14.66
CA ARG A 16 -4.66 14.74 15.35
C ARG A 16 -5.63 14.09 14.37
N THR A 17 -6.25 14.89 13.49
CA THR A 17 -7.18 14.36 12.48
C THR A 17 -6.46 13.51 11.44
N ALA A 18 -5.29 13.95 10.97
CA ALA A 18 -4.51 13.19 9.99
C ALA A 18 -4.07 11.83 10.56
N PHE A 19 -3.46 11.79 11.74
CA PHE A 19 -3.03 10.54 12.38
C PHE A 19 -4.19 9.63 12.77
N SER A 20 -5.33 10.18 13.20
CA SER A 20 -6.51 9.37 13.50
C SER A 20 -7.03 8.65 12.26
N ILE A 21 -7.18 9.35 11.13
CA ILE A 21 -7.67 8.76 9.88
C ILE A 21 -6.65 7.78 9.31
N ILE A 22 -5.37 8.18 9.26
CA ILE A 22 -4.29 7.31 8.77
C ILE A 22 -4.19 6.04 9.62
N GLY A 23 -4.32 6.15 10.95
CA GLY A 23 -4.31 5.00 11.84
C GLY A 23 -5.42 4.00 11.55
N THR A 24 -6.65 4.49 11.31
CA THR A 24 -7.77 3.61 10.90
C THR A 24 -7.53 2.95 9.57
N VAL A 25 -7.04 3.69 8.56
CA VAL A 25 -6.73 3.14 7.24
C VAL A 25 -5.64 2.08 7.33
N ILE A 26 -4.55 2.36 8.06
CA ILE A 26 -3.45 1.41 8.31
C ILE A 26 -3.95 0.14 8.97
N LEU A 27 -4.87 0.23 9.92
CA LEU A 27 -5.40 -0.95 10.60
C LEU A 27 -6.17 -1.84 9.61
N ILE A 28 -7.03 -1.26 8.77
CA ILE A 28 -7.80 -2.00 7.77
C ILE A 28 -6.86 -2.61 6.72
N THR A 29 -5.91 -1.84 6.19
CA THR A 29 -4.95 -2.33 5.19
C THR A 29 -4.04 -3.40 5.80
N ALA A 30 -3.61 -3.28 7.04
CA ALA A 30 -2.79 -4.28 7.72
C ALA A 30 -3.48 -5.64 7.83
N VAL A 31 -4.80 -5.68 8.08
CA VAL A 31 -5.55 -6.95 8.13
C VAL A 31 -5.56 -7.64 6.76
N ILE A 32 -5.87 -6.88 5.70
CA ILE A 32 -5.92 -7.41 4.33
C ILE A 32 -4.53 -7.88 3.89
N LEU A 33 -3.51 -7.06 4.13
CA LEU A 33 -2.14 -7.37 3.77
C LEU A 33 -1.57 -8.51 4.58
N GLY A 34 -1.93 -8.63 5.86
CA GLY A 34 -1.55 -9.75 6.71
C GLY A 34 -2.04 -11.07 6.13
N ALA A 35 -3.30 -11.13 5.71
CA ALA A 35 -3.88 -12.32 5.07
C ALA A 35 -3.19 -12.68 3.75
N ILE A 36 -2.97 -11.70 2.87
CA ILE A 36 -2.29 -11.89 1.58
C ILE A 36 -0.85 -12.38 1.81
N THR A 37 -0.11 -11.69 2.69
CA THR A 37 1.29 -12.03 3.00
C THR A 37 1.40 -13.43 3.58
N ALA A 38 0.53 -13.79 4.54
CA ALA A 38 0.50 -15.13 5.11
C ALA A 38 0.24 -16.20 4.05
N SER A 39 -0.73 -15.97 3.14
CA SER A 39 -1.03 -16.88 2.03
C SER A 39 0.17 -17.06 1.10
N VAL A 40 0.79 -15.95 0.67
CA VAL A 40 1.95 -15.98 -0.24
C VAL A 40 3.15 -16.68 0.41
N VAL A 41 3.46 -16.37 1.66
CA VAL A 41 4.58 -17.00 2.39
C VAL A 41 4.33 -18.49 2.58
N TYR A 42 3.13 -18.88 3.01
CA TYR A 42 2.76 -20.29 3.16
C TYR A 42 2.90 -21.06 1.84
N ASN A 43 2.40 -20.50 0.74
CA ASN A 43 2.49 -21.11 -0.58
C ASN A 43 3.94 -21.21 -1.06
N ASN A 44 4.77 -20.17 -0.85
CA ASN A 44 6.18 -20.20 -1.23
C ASN A 44 6.97 -21.26 -0.47
N ILE A 45 6.77 -21.37 0.85
CA ILE A 45 7.41 -22.41 1.66
C ILE A 45 7.02 -23.79 1.12
N ARG A 46 5.72 -24.02 0.90
CA ARG A 46 5.22 -25.30 0.36
C ARG A 46 5.81 -25.63 -1.01
N LEU A 47 5.92 -24.64 -1.91
CA LEU A 47 6.53 -24.80 -3.23
C LEU A 47 8.01 -25.15 -3.12
N ASN A 48 8.76 -24.52 -2.21
CA ASN A 48 10.18 -24.81 -2.00
C ASN A 48 10.39 -26.26 -1.53
N TRP A 49 9.62 -26.71 -0.53
CA TRP A 49 9.66 -28.10 -0.07
C TRP A 49 9.29 -29.10 -1.17
N ASN A 50 8.29 -28.78 -1.98
CA ASN A 50 7.92 -29.62 -3.11
C ASN A 50 9.05 -29.69 -4.16
N ASN A 51 9.70 -28.57 -4.47
CA ASN A 51 10.84 -28.54 -5.39
C ASN A 51 12.01 -29.39 -4.89
N GLU A 52 12.38 -29.28 -3.61
CA GLU A 52 13.44 -30.10 -3.02
C GLU A 52 13.10 -31.60 -3.08
N ARG A 53 11.82 -31.96 -2.86
CA ARG A 53 11.38 -33.35 -2.99
C ARG A 53 11.41 -33.84 -4.43
N ILE A 54 10.99 -33.01 -5.38
CA ILE A 54 11.04 -33.36 -6.81
C ILE A 54 12.50 -33.49 -7.28
N ASP A 55 13.40 -32.63 -6.84
CA ASP A 55 14.84 -32.72 -7.14
C ASP A 55 15.46 -34.02 -6.60
N ASN A 56 15.08 -34.43 -5.39
CA ASN A 56 15.50 -35.73 -4.85
C ASN A 56 14.94 -36.91 -5.67
N ILE A 57 13.67 -36.85 -6.08
CA ILE A 57 13.07 -37.88 -6.96
C ILE A 57 13.80 -37.91 -8.30
N TYR A 58 14.05 -36.75 -8.90
CA TYR A 58 14.80 -36.60 -10.16
C TYR A 58 16.18 -37.29 -10.06
N LYS A 59 16.94 -37.02 -9.00
CA LYS A 59 18.26 -37.63 -8.77
C LYS A 59 18.19 -39.14 -8.60
N ILE A 60 17.21 -39.64 -7.84
CA ILE A 60 17.03 -41.08 -7.59
C ILE A 60 16.62 -41.81 -8.87
N GLU A 61 15.59 -41.31 -9.58
CA GLU A 61 15.12 -41.88 -10.84
C GLU A 61 16.24 -41.96 -11.87
N ASN A 62 17.00 -40.89 -12.07
CA ASN A 62 18.13 -40.87 -13.00
C ASN A 62 19.26 -41.84 -12.58
N SER A 63 19.52 -41.96 -11.28
CA SER A 63 20.50 -42.93 -10.76
C SER A 63 20.05 -44.37 -10.97
N ILE A 64 18.77 -44.68 -10.75
CA ILE A 64 18.22 -46.02 -11.00
C ILE A 64 18.29 -46.34 -12.50
N PHE A 65 17.86 -45.40 -13.35
CA PHE A 65 17.84 -45.61 -14.80
C PHE A 65 19.26 -45.79 -15.37
N SER A 66 20.23 -44.99 -14.93
CA SER A 66 21.63 -45.14 -15.33
C SER A 66 22.24 -46.48 -14.86
N LEU A 67 21.92 -46.95 -13.65
CA LEU A 67 22.34 -48.28 -13.17
C LEU A 67 21.72 -49.41 -14.01
N LEU A 68 20.43 -49.33 -14.32
CA LEU A 68 19.75 -50.33 -15.15
C LEU A 68 20.29 -50.36 -16.58
N SER A 69 20.54 -49.20 -17.19
CA SER A 69 21.10 -49.10 -18.55
C SER A 69 22.58 -49.46 -18.64
N SER A 70 23.31 -49.46 -17.51
CA SER A 70 24.70 -49.92 -17.44
C SER A 70 24.85 -51.45 -17.42
N THR A 71 23.75 -52.20 -17.27
CA THR A 71 23.81 -53.66 -17.33
C THR A 71 24.13 -54.13 -18.76
N PRO A 72 25.04 -55.11 -18.94
CA PRO A 72 25.47 -55.54 -20.26
C PRO A 72 24.30 -55.95 -21.14
N SER A 73 24.34 -55.50 -22.40
CA SER A 73 23.23 -55.58 -23.35
C SER A 73 22.65 -56.99 -23.41
N PRO A 74 21.38 -57.19 -23.03
CA PRO A 74 20.76 -58.50 -23.05
C PRO A 74 20.65 -58.99 -24.49
N SER A 75 20.97 -60.26 -24.73
CA SER A 75 20.81 -60.94 -26.02
C SER A 75 19.34 -61.05 -26.47
N ASP A 76 18.40 -60.73 -25.58
CA ASP A 76 16.96 -60.74 -25.82
C ASP A 76 16.50 -59.41 -26.46
N GLN A 77 16.05 -59.50 -27.71
CA GLN A 77 15.56 -58.37 -28.50
C GLN A 77 14.33 -57.69 -27.86
N ALA A 78 13.51 -58.44 -27.12
CA ALA A 78 12.36 -57.88 -26.40
C ALA A 78 12.81 -56.97 -25.25
N LEU A 79 13.84 -57.38 -24.51
CA LEU A 79 14.39 -56.60 -23.41
C LEU A 79 15.12 -55.36 -23.91
N LYS A 80 15.85 -55.44 -25.03
CA LYS A 80 16.46 -54.27 -25.68
C LYS A 80 15.41 -53.21 -26.05
N LYS A 81 14.31 -53.63 -26.68
CA LYS A 81 13.21 -52.72 -27.05
C LYS A 81 12.52 -52.10 -25.83
N ALA A 82 12.34 -52.86 -24.76
CA ALA A 82 11.77 -52.36 -23.51
C ALA A 82 12.67 -51.32 -22.83
N ILE A 83 13.99 -51.50 -22.88
CA ILE A 83 14.97 -50.52 -22.36
C ILE A 83 14.93 -49.24 -23.20
N GLU A 84 14.88 -49.34 -24.54
CA GLU A 84 14.75 -48.17 -25.42
C GLU A 84 13.46 -47.38 -25.15
N GLU A 85 12.30 -48.06 -25.07
CA GLU A 85 11.02 -47.40 -24.76
C GLU A 85 10.99 -46.79 -23.35
N SER A 86 11.62 -47.45 -22.38
CA SER A 86 11.77 -46.94 -21.02
C SER A 86 12.68 -45.71 -20.98
N SER A 87 13.74 -45.67 -21.79
CA SER A 87 14.62 -44.50 -21.94
C SER A 87 13.86 -43.30 -22.46
N GLU A 88 13.09 -43.46 -23.53
CA GLU A 88 12.30 -42.36 -24.10
C GLU A 88 11.28 -41.81 -23.08
N LYS A 89 10.61 -42.70 -22.34
CA LYS A 89 9.68 -42.31 -21.27
C LYS A 89 10.39 -41.64 -20.09
N HIS A 90 11.56 -42.14 -19.71
CA HIS A 90 12.37 -41.57 -18.64
C HIS A 90 12.81 -40.15 -19.01
N ASP A 91 13.33 -39.94 -20.20
CA ASP A 91 13.76 -38.62 -20.69
C ASP A 91 12.58 -37.63 -20.74
N ALA A 92 11.41 -38.07 -21.23
CA ALA A 92 10.20 -37.24 -21.24
C ALA A 92 9.72 -36.87 -19.83
N ASN A 93 9.79 -37.81 -18.89
CA ASN A 93 9.44 -37.57 -17.49
C ASN A 93 10.44 -36.60 -16.83
N MET A 94 11.74 -36.79 -17.05
CA MET A 94 12.78 -35.89 -16.51
C MET A 94 12.64 -34.47 -17.06
N ALA A 95 12.41 -34.31 -18.36
CA ALA A 95 12.12 -33.01 -18.96
C ALA A 95 10.87 -32.35 -18.33
N THR A 96 9.83 -33.13 -18.03
CA THR A 96 8.63 -32.62 -17.34
C THR A 96 8.97 -32.14 -15.92
N LEU A 97 9.76 -32.90 -15.15
CA LEU A 97 10.18 -32.48 -13.80
C LEU A 97 10.99 -31.18 -13.82
N ASP A 98 11.92 -31.04 -14.76
CA ASP A 98 12.70 -29.81 -14.94
C ASP A 98 11.81 -28.60 -15.22
N THR A 99 10.79 -28.76 -16.08
CA THR A 99 9.85 -27.67 -16.36
C THR A 99 9.04 -27.27 -15.13
N ILE A 100 8.63 -28.24 -14.30
CA ILE A 100 7.88 -27.98 -13.06
C ILE A 100 8.75 -27.23 -12.04
N ILE A 101 10.00 -27.68 -11.82
CA ILE A 101 10.93 -27.01 -10.92
C ILE A 101 11.19 -25.57 -11.39
N ALA A 102 11.45 -25.38 -12.69
CA ALA A 102 11.67 -24.06 -13.27
C ALA A 102 10.46 -23.15 -13.11
N TYR A 103 9.24 -23.66 -13.32
CA TYR A 103 8.00 -22.92 -13.13
C TYR A 103 7.78 -22.51 -11.68
N ASN A 104 7.97 -23.43 -10.73
CA ASN A 104 7.84 -23.16 -9.31
C ASN A 104 8.87 -22.12 -8.83
N ASN A 105 10.12 -22.19 -9.32
CA ASN A 105 11.14 -21.19 -9.01
C ASN A 105 10.77 -19.79 -9.53
N ARG A 106 10.15 -19.70 -10.71
CA ARG A 106 9.62 -18.43 -11.23
C ARG A 106 8.49 -17.90 -10.35
N ILE A 107 7.55 -18.74 -9.91
CA ILE A 107 6.48 -18.33 -8.98
C ILE A 107 7.07 -17.77 -7.69
N ILE A 108 8.04 -18.47 -7.08
CA ILE A 108 8.69 -18.02 -5.85
C ILE A 108 9.35 -16.64 -6.06
N ALA A 109 10.04 -16.44 -7.19
CA ALA A 109 10.66 -15.17 -7.54
C ALA A 109 9.64 -14.03 -7.74
N TYR A 110 8.55 -14.28 -8.49
CA TYR A 110 7.48 -13.30 -8.68
C TYR A 110 6.79 -12.94 -7.36
N ASN A 111 6.53 -13.93 -6.51
CA ASN A 111 5.93 -13.69 -5.20
C ASN A 111 6.84 -12.82 -4.32
N LYS A 112 8.16 -13.02 -4.35
CA LYS A 112 9.12 -12.16 -3.65
C LYS A 112 9.08 -10.72 -4.16
N PHE A 113 9.06 -10.53 -5.48
CA PHE A 113 8.93 -9.20 -6.08
C PHE A 113 7.60 -8.53 -5.70
N LEU A 114 6.50 -9.28 -5.75
CA LEU A 114 5.17 -8.82 -5.40
C LEU A 114 5.11 -8.34 -3.94
N LEU A 115 5.70 -9.09 -3.00
CA LEU A 115 5.77 -8.67 -1.59
C LEU A 115 6.53 -7.35 -1.41
N ILE A 116 7.65 -7.17 -2.11
CA ILE A 116 8.42 -5.92 -2.10
C ILE A 116 7.60 -4.78 -2.72
N ALA A 117 6.94 -5.02 -3.84
CA ALA A 117 6.12 -4.03 -4.53
C ALA A 117 4.94 -3.55 -3.65
N ILE A 118 4.26 -4.48 -2.98
CA ILE A 118 3.20 -4.16 -2.01
C ILE A 118 3.72 -3.24 -0.90
N LEU A 119 4.89 -3.52 -0.33
CA LEU A 119 5.48 -2.67 0.70
C LEU A 119 5.67 -1.22 0.21
N PHE A 120 6.21 -1.05 -1.00
CA PHE A 120 6.37 0.29 -1.59
C PHE A 120 5.04 0.99 -1.85
N ILE A 121 4.03 0.26 -2.33
CA ILE A 121 2.68 0.79 -2.57
C ILE A 121 2.06 1.30 -1.26
N VAL A 122 2.17 0.52 -0.18
CA VAL A 122 1.61 0.90 1.14
C VAL A 122 2.30 2.14 1.71
N MET A 123 3.63 2.21 1.58
CA MET A 123 4.37 3.42 1.98
C MET A 123 3.96 4.64 1.16
N ALA A 124 3.81 4.47 -0.16
CA ALA A 124 3.37 5.55 -1.05
C ALA A 124 1.93 6.00 -0.72
N GLU A 125 1.02 5.05 -0.45
CA GLU A 125 -0.35 5.32 -0.04
C GLU A 125 -0.39 6.15 1.26
N CYS A 126 0.38 5.75 2.28
CA CYS A 126 0.48 6.49 3.53
C CYS A 126 0.98 7.92 3.31
N ALA A 127 2.01 8.11 2.50
CA ALA A 127 2.56 9.42 2.18
C ALA A 127 1.54 10.30 1.41
N LEU A 128 0.86 9.74 0.42
CA LEU A 128 -0.16 10.43 -0.37
C LEU A 128 -1.36 10.83 0.50
N LEU A 129 -1.85 9.92 1.34
CA LEU A 129 -2.95 10.19 2.27
C LEU A 129 -2.56 11.28 3.27
N PHE A 130 -1.34 11.24 3.82
CA PHE A 130 -0.85 12.28 4.72
C PHE A 130 -0.85 13.66 4.04
N ILE A 131 -0.27 13.76 2.84
CA ILE A 131 -0.24 15.01 2.08
C ILE A 131 -1.67 15.48 1.79
N PHE A 132 -2.56 14.58 1.37
CA PHE A 132 -3.95 14.89 1.06
C PHE A 132 -4.71 15.43 2.28
N LEU A 133 -4.59 14.77 3.43
CA LEU A 133 -5.26 15.16 4.67
C LEU A 133 -4.76 16.51 5.17
N ILE A 134 -3.45 16.74 5.20
CA ILE A 134 -2.89 18.05 5.55
C ILE A 134 -3.45 19.14 4.61
N ARG A 135 -3.54 18.84 3.31
CA ARG A 135 -4.11 19.75 2.31
C ARG A 135 -5.58 20.07 2.53
N ARG A 136 -6.37 19.08 2.92
CA ARG A 136 -7.79 19.25 3.22
C ARG A 136 -7.98 20.03 4.52
N THR A 137 -7.30 19.62 5.59
CA THR A 137 -7.45 20.26 6.90
C THR A 137 -6.93 21.70 6.89
N HIS A 138 -5.93 22.03 6.06
CA HIS A 138 -5.49 23.42 5.86
C HIS A 138 -6.61 24.35 5.37
N ARG A 139 -7.47 23.88 4.46
CA ARG A 139 -8.60 24.65 3.92
C ARG A 139 -9.71 24.92 4.95
N VAL A 140 -9.71 24.17 6.05
CA VAL A 140 -10.64 24.33 7.17
C VAL A 140 -10.01 25.14 8.31
N SER A 141 -8.82 24.74 8.79
CA SER A 141 -8.13 25.44 9.89
C SER A 141 -7.72 26.87 9.53
N GLY A 142 -7.43 27.15 8.26
CA GLY A 142 -7.05 28.49 7.80
C GLY A 142 -8.12 29.53 8.13
N PRO A 143 -9.36 29.39 7.61
CA PRO A 143 -10.48 30.25 7.97
C PRO A 143 -10.75 30.33 9.47
N ILE A 144 -10.75 29.19 10.18
CA ILE A 144 -10.98 29.16 11.63
C ILE A 144 -9.98 30.07 12.33
N HIS A 145 -8.68 29.92 12.03
CA HIS A 145 -7.64 30.73 12.66
C HIS A 145 -7.82 32.23 12.37
N VAL A 146 -8.23 32.59 11.15
CA VAL A 146 -8.51 33.99 10.80
C VAL A 146 -9.68 34.54 11.59
N MET A 147 -10.78 33.81 11.66
CA MET A 147 -11.97 34.21 12.40
C MET A 147 -11.72 34.28 13.91
N SER A 148 -10.95 33.34 14.47
CA SER A 148 -10.54 33.39 15.87
C SER A 148 -9.74 34.64 16.22
N ASN A 149 -8.87 35.12 15.31
CA ASN A 149 -8.14 36.36 15.54
C ASN A 149 -9.07 37.58 15.47
N PHE A 150 -10.03 37.62 14.53
CA PHE A 150 -11.05 38.68 14.51
C PHE A 150 -11.88 38.70 15.79
N MET A 151 -12.29 37.53 16.28
CA MET A 151 -12.99 37.42 17.56
C MET A 151 -12.15 37.94 18.72
N LYS A 152 -10.85 37.66 18.76
CA LYS A 152 -9.94 38.21 19.78
C LYS A 152 -9.85 39.73 19.71
N ASP A 153 -9.72 40.30 18.51
CA ASP A 153 -9.69 41.75 18.34
C ASP A 153 -10.96 42.40 18.92
N ILE A 154 -12.14 41.84 18.62
CA ILE A 154 -13.42 42.32 19.15
C ILE A 154 -13.49 42.18 20.68
N ILE A 155 -13.05 41.05 21.23
CA ILE A 155 -13.01 40.82 22.69
C ILE A 155 -12.11 41.84 23.37
N GLU A 156 -11.02 42.25 22.72
CA GLU A 156 -10.08 43.26 23.21
C GLU A 156 -10.54 44.69 22.90
N GLY A 157 -11.75 44.89 22.36
CA GLY A 157 -12.32 46.20 22.03
C GLY A 157 -11.69 46.87 20.81
N ARG A 158 -10.93 46.13 20.00
CA ARG A 158 -10.35 46.62 18.74
C ARG A 158 -11.27 46.33 17.56
N GLU A 159 -11.28 47.23 16.59
CA GLU A 159 -11.96 46.96 15.31
C GLU A 159 -11.20 45.89 14.50
N PRO A 160 -11.86 44.76 14.13
CA PRO A 160 -11.21 43.71 13.38
C PRO A 160 -11.00 44.11 11.91
N ALA A 161 -9.76 43.99 11.42
CA ALA A 161 -9.44 44.25 10.02
C ALA A 161 -9.92 43.12 9.10
N LEU A 162 -11.20 43.16 8.71
CA LEU A 162 -11.84 42.14 7.87
C LEU A 162 -11.13 42.01 6.52
N ARG A 163 -10.75 40.76 6.18
CA ARG A 163 -10.16 40.41 4.89
C ARG A 163 -10.84 39.17 4.30
N PRO A 164 -11.01 39.10 2.97
CA PRO A 164 -11.66 37.96 2.35
C PRO A 164 -10.87 36.66 2.56
N LEU A 165 -11.61 35.55 2.73
CA LEU A 165 -11.04 34.21 2.75
C LEU A 165 -10.50 33.80 1.37
N ARG A 166 -9.64 32.76 1.34
CA ARG A 166 -9.04 32.30 0.08
C ARG A 166 -10.11 31.57 -0.75
N LYS A 167 -9.93 31.56 -2.07
CA LYS A 167 -10.86 30.91 -3.01
C LYS A 167 -11.11 29.42 -2.73
N LYS A 168 -10.18 28.70 -2.11
CA LYS A 168 -10.26 27.25 -1.87
C LYS A 168 -10.59 26.87 -0.43
N ASP A 169 -10.92 27.86 0.40
CA ASP A 169 -11.29 27.63 1.79
C ASP A 169 -12.73 27.11 1.90
N GLU A 170 -12.99 26.20 2.84
CA GLU A 170 -14.28 25.49 2.95
C GLU A 170 -15.32 26.28 3.78
N LEU A 171 -14.90 27.16 4.69
CA LEU A 171 -15.78 27.87 5.64
C LEU A 171 -16.23 29.26 5.18
N LYS A 172 -16.49 29.45 3.88
CA LYS A 172 -16.88 30.76 3.35
C LYS A 172 -18.25 31.21 3.82
N ASP A 173 -19.23 30.31 3.82
CA ASP A 173 -20.60 30.66 4.21
C ASP A 173 -20.65 31.06 5.69
N PHE A 174 -19.91 30.34 6.54
CA PHE A 174 -19.73 30.70 7.94
C PHE A 174 -19.04 32.05 8.11
N TYR A 175 -18.05 32.36 7.27
CA TYR A 175 -17.40 33.67 7.27
C TYR A 175 -18.32 34.80 6.83
N GLU A 176 -19.19 34.57 5.85
CA GLU A 176 -20.21 35.54 5.45
C GLU A 176 -21.20 35.81 6.59
N LEU A 177 -21.68 34.76 7.27
CA LEU A 177 -22.53 34.89 8.46
C LEU A 177 -21.83 35.69 9.58
N PHE A 178 -20.54 35.44 9.80
CA PHE A 178 -19.75 36.19 10.78
C PHE A 178 -19.65 37.68 10.42
N LYS A 179 -19.48 38.04 9.15
CA LYS A 179 -19.51 39.44 8.72
C LYS A 179 -20.88 40.08 8.96
N GLN A 180 -21.96 39.39 8.64
CA GLN A 180 -23.32 39.90 8.90
C GLN A 180 -23.56 40.16 10.39
N MET A 181 -23.08 39.26 11.26
CA MET A 181 -23.13 39.45 12.71
C MET A 181 -22.39 40.71 13.14
N LEU A 182 -21.18 40.96 12.60
CA LEU A 182 -20.43 42.17 12.92
C LEU A 182 -21.14 43.44 12.48
N SER A 183 -21.67 43.46 11.26
CA SER A 183 -22.46 44.59 10.77
C SER A 183 -23.69 44.86 11.64
N ALA A 184 -24.34 43.82 12.15
CA ALA A 184 -25.47 43.95 13.07
C ALA A 184 -25.05 44.51 14.45
N LEU A 185 -23.87 44.15 14.96
CA LEU A 185 -23.32 44.69 16.20
C LEU A 185 -22.93 46.17 16.06
N GLU A 186 -22.20 46.53 15.00
CA GLU A 186 -21.83 47.90 14.70
C GLU A 186 -23.06 48.81 14.55
N TYR A 187 -24.11 48.31 13.87
CA TYR A 187 -25.37 49.04 13.73
C TYR A 187 -26.04 49.29 15.09
N ARG A 188 -25.98 48.32 16.02
CA ARG A 188 -26.53 48.48 17.37
C ARG A 188 -25.75 49.47 18.21
N GLU A 189 -24.43 49.47 18.13
CA GLU A 189 -23.59 50.44 18.86
C GLU A 189 -23.80 51.87 18.36
N LYS A 190 -23.85 52.09 17.04
CA LYS A 190 -24.13 53.42 16.46
C LYS A 190 -25.52 53.96 16.79
N LYS A 191 -26.44 53.10 17.23
CA LYS A 191 -27.83 53.44 17.55
C LYS A 191 -28.10 53.51 19.06
N LYS A 192 -27.10 53.29 19.91
CA LYS A 192 -27.19 53.64 21.34
C LYS A 192 -27.21 55.17 21.45
N PRO A 193 -28.24 55.76 22.09
CA PRO A 193 -28.37 57.20 22.28
C PRO A 193 -27.29 57.76 23.20
#